data_AF-A0A9P4GVA8-F1
#
_entry.id   AF-A0A9P4GVA8-F1
#
_cell.length_a   1.000
_cell.length_b   1.000
_cell.length_c   1.000
_cell.angle_alpha   90.00
_cell.angle_beta   90.00
_cell.angle_gamma   90.00
#
_symmetry.space_group_name_H-M   'P 1'
#
loop_
_entity.id
_entity.type
_entity.pdbx_description
1 polymer ?
#
loop_
_entity_poly.entity_id
_entity_poly.type
_entity_poly.pdbx_seq_one_letter_code
_entity_poly.pdbx_strand_id
1 'polypeptide(L)'
;MVHILKRMRKLHELLWIRCGPGALILPKEVSKISMEFSAKLYGGHRGARKFWREMLPRIKYRNPSIPIEITRHNDPDGPSLLHIYTATKTQPTQSSTDSPTAQQPATPPPSGTPNARNTLTPDTSKPTHTIDIRDQQESEILDALVARTGAEQIQPTELELQELKEIEEFKERSEKDRVEVREKLLKERREAEMLKLARGELPTAN
;
A
#
# COMPACT_ATOMS: atom_id res chain seq x y z
N MET A 1 28.51 -7.46 1.33
CA MET A 1 27.30 -7.98 2.02
C MET A 1 26.79 -6.92 2.98
N VAL A 2 25.48 -6.66 3.04
CA VAL A 2 24.93 -5.58 3.91
C VAL A 2 24.78 -6.08 5.35
N HIS A 3 25.14 -5.23 6.33
CA HIS A 3 25.09 -5.56 7.75
C HIS A 3 23.68 -5.98 8.22
N ILE A 4 23.59 -6.97 9.11
CA ILE A 4 22.31 -7.53 9.57
C ILE A 4 21.43 -6.49 10.29
N LEU A 5 22.01 -5.67 11.16
CA LEU A 5 21.28 -4.60 11.86
C LEU A 5 20.68 -3.59 10.89
N LYS A 6 21.35 -3.29 9.77
CA LYS A 6 20.82 -2.37 8.75
C LYS A 6 19.59 -2.97 8.05
N ARG A 7 19.58 -4.30 7.83
CA ARG A 7 18.42 -5.02 7.28
C ARG A 7 17.27 -5.09 8.28
N MET A 8 17.56 -5.41 9.55
CA MET A 8 16.54 -5.48 10.60
C MET A 8 15.84 -4.14 10.81
N ARG A 9 16.56 -3.01 10.82
CA ARG A 9 15.94 -1.68 10.90
C ARG A 9 14.97 -1.41 9.76
N LYS A 10 15.33 -1.80 8.52
CA LYS A 10 14.44 -1.66 7.36
C LYS A 10 13.21 -2.56 7.43
N LEU A 11 13.33 -3.72 8.06
CA LEU A 11 12.19 -4.58 8.33
C LEU A 11 11.29 -4.00 9.44
N HIS A 12 11.87 -3.45 10.51
CA HIS A 12 11.13 -2.79 11.59
C HIS A 12 10.38 -1.55 11.08
N GLU A 13 10.92 -0.82 10.11
CA GLU A 13 10.18 0.26 9.44
C GLU A 13 8.83 -0.21 8.87
N LEU A 14 8.65 -1.49 8.50
CA LEU A 14 7.39 -2.05 7.99
C LEU A 14 6.32 -2.29 9.07
N LEU A 15 6.61 -2.01 10.34
CA LEU A 15 5.66 -2.12 11.44
C LEU A 15 4.40 -1.26 11.23
N TRP A 16 4.49 -0.19 10.42
CA TRP A 16 3.33 0.61 10.01
C TRP A 16 2.23 -0.22 9.31
N ILE A 17 2.54 -1.41 8.78
CA ILE A 17 1.54 -2.29 8.17
C ILE A 17 0.66 -2.96 9.25
N ARG A 18 1.24 -3.25 10.41
CA ARG A 18 0.54 -3.91 11.52
C ARG A 18 -0.31 -2.93 12.34
N CYS A 19 0.09 -1.66 12.38
CA CYS A 19 -0.45 -0.64 13.28
C CYS A 19 -0.91 0.61 12.52
N GLY A 20 -1.96 1.28 12.99
CA GLY A 20 -2.39 2.60 12.50
C GLY A 20 -3.83 2.64 11.93
N PRO A 21 -4.25 3.80 11.39
CA PRO A 21 -5.55 3.92 10.73
C PRO A 21 -5.60 2.94 9.55
N GLY A 22 -6.58 2.05 9.52
CA GLY A 22 -6.68 0.98 8.50
C GLY A 22 -6.23 -0.41 8.95
N ALA A 23 -5.68 -0.58 10.16
CA ALA A 23 -5.55 -1.89 10.78
C ALA A 23 -6.93 -2.37 11.26
N LEU A 24 -7.74 -2.88 10.32
CA LEU A 24 -9.12 -3.31 10.56
C LEU A 24 -9.22 -4.83 10.61
N ILE A 25 -10.16 -5.34 11.39
CA ILE A 25 -10.65 -6.72 11.27
C ILE A 25 -11.97 -6.68 10.52
N LEU A 26 -11.94 -7.12 9.26
CA LEU A 26 -13.17 -7.30 8.49
C LEU A 26 -14.00 -8.47 9.05
N PRO A 27 -15.35 -8.35 9.06
CA PRO A 27 -16.22 -9.46 9.40
C PRO A 27 -16.08 -10.61 8.41
N LYS A 28 -16.39 -11.83 8.87
CA LYS A 28 -16.32 -13.06 8.06
C LYS A 28 -17.26 -13.08 6.85
N GLU A 29 -18.23 -12.19 6.83
CA GLU A 29 -19.17 -12.04 5.72
C GLU A 29 -18.49 -11.44 4.49
N VAL A 30 -17.43 -10.64 4.67
CA VAL A 30 -16.69 -10.05 3.55
C VAL A 30 -15.87 -11.14 2.85
N SER A 31 -16.20 -11.40 1.58
CA SER A 31 -15.56 -12.45 0.78
C SER A 31 -14.44 -11.90 -0.11
N LYS A 32 -14.61 -10.70 -0.68
CA LYS A 32 -13.65 -10.08 -1.60
C LYS A 32 -13.75 -8.55 -1.56
N ILE A 33 -12.63 -7.87 -1.78
CA ILE A 33 -12.58 -6.43 -2.03
C ILE A 33 -11.95 -6.20 -3.40
N SER A 34 -12.58 -5.37 -4.24
CA SER A 34 -12.01 -4.94 -5.51
C SER A 34 -12.02 -3.41 -5.59
N MET A 35 -10.94 -2.81 -6.07
CA MET A 35 -10.81 -1.36 -6.19
C MET A 35 -10.39 -0.98 -7.61
N GLU A 36 -11.10 -0.02 -8.20
CA GLU A 36 -10.83 0.53 -9.52
C GLU A 36 -10.52 2.03 -9.42
N PHE A 37 -9.42 2.47 -10.02
CA PHE A 37 -9.06 3.89 -10.10
C PHE A 37 -8.03 4.17 -11.19
N SER A 38 -7.82 5.44 -11.53
CA SER A 38 -6.87 5.86 -12.57
C SER A 38 -5.42 5.73 -12.11
N ALA A 39 -4.51 5.36 -13.02
CA ALA A 39 -3.08 5.33 -12.74
C ALA A 39 -2.50 6.74 -12.49
N LYS A 40 -3.13 7.76 -13.11
CA LYS A 40 -2.79 9.18 -12.96
C LYS A 40 -3.53 9.79 -11.77
N LEU A 41 -3.00 10.91 -11.27
CA LEU A 41 -3.55 11.63 -10.10
C LEU A 41 -4.64 12.65 -10.45
N TYR A 42 -4.73 13.04 -11.72
CA TYR A 42 -5.76 13.96 -12.23
C TYR A 42 -7.14 13.32 -12.15
N GLY A 43 -8.21 14.11 -11.97
CA GLY A 43 -9.59 13.60 -11.97
C GLY A 43 -10.05 13.03 -10.62
N GLY A 44 -9.46 13.46 -9.50
CA GLY A 44 -9.95 13.08 -8.17
C GLY A 44 -9.46 11.73 -7.64
N HIS A 45 -8.51 11.07 -8.30
CA HIS A 45 -8.02 9.73 -7.92
C HIS A 45 -6.93 9.71 -6.84
N ARG A 46 -6.58 10.88 -6.27
CA ARG A 46 -5.51 10.99 -5.26
C ARG A 46 -5.81 10.20 -3.98
N GLY A 47 -7.05 10.29 -3.49
CA GLY A 47 -7.50 9.55 -2.29
C GLY A 47 -7.42 8.05 -2.48
N ALA A 48 -7.99 7.53 -3.57
CA ALA A 48 -7.91 6.12 -3.95
C ALA A 48 -6.46 5.60 -3.96
N ARG A 49 -5.52 6.34 -4.56
CA ARG A 49 -4.10 5.93 -4.61
C ARG A 49 -3.48 5.86 -3.21
N LYS A 50 -3.77 6.83 -2.35
CA LYS A 50 -3.27 6.83 -0.96
C LYS A 50 -3.89 5.70 -0.16
N PHE A 51 -5.20 5.51 -0.26
CA PHE A 51 -5.90 4.39 0.35
C PHE A 51 -5.28 3.05 -0.05
N TRP A 52 -4.95 2.85 -1.34
CA TRP A 52 -4.25 1.66 -1.79
C TRP A 52 -2.84 1.49 -1.22
N ARG A 53 -2.07 2.57 -1.09
CA ARG A 53 -0.67 2.48 -0.65
C ARG A 53 -0.51 2.41 0.87
N GLU A 54 -1.44 3.01 1.62
CA GLU A 54 -1.31 3.23 3.05
C GLU A 54 -2.35 2.43 3.86
N MET A 55 -3.58 2.29 3.38
CA MET A 55 -4.67 1.63 4.14
C MET A 55 -4.83 0.16 3.75
N LEU A 56 -4.94 -0.16 2.45
CA LEU A 56 -5.15 -1.54 1.98
C LEU A 56 -4.09 -2.56 2.45
N PRO A 57 -2.78 -2.23 2.52
CA PRO A 57 -1.79 -3.18 3.04
C PRO A 57 -2.02 -3.52 4.51
N ARG A 58 -2.50 -2.55 5.31
CA ARG A 58 -2.83 -2.75 6.73
C ARG A 58 -4.02 -3.68 6.88
N ILE A 59 -5.07 -3.47 6.09
CA ILE A 59 -6.26 -4.33 6.04
C ILE A 59 -5.85 -5.76 5.63
N LYS A 60 -5.04 -5.91 4.56
CA LYS A 60 -4.59 -7.23 4.07
C LYS A 60 -3.76 -8.00 5.09
N TYR A 61 -2.93 -7.30 5.87
CA TYR A 61 -2.10 -7.93 6.90
C TYR A 61 -2.95 -8.56 8.01
N ARG A 62 -4.05 -7.90 8.42
CA ARG A 62 -4.99 -8.42 9.41
C ARG A 62 -5.98 -9.43 8.83
N ASN A 63 -6.29 -9.32 7.54
CA ASN A 63 -7.21 -10.20 6.82
C ASN A 63 -6.52 -10.93 5.64
N PRO A 64 -5.59 -11.86 5.91
CA PRO A 64 -4.82 -12.51 4.85
C PRO A 64 -5.70 -13.37 3.92
N SER A 65 -6.78 -13.95 4.43
CA SER A 65 -7.68 -14.82 3.68
C SER A 65 -8.53 -14.08 2.64
N ILE A 66 -8.77 -12.78 2.81
CA ILE A 66 -9.64 -12.01 1.91
C ILE A 66 -8.84 -11.58 0.66
N PRO A 67 -9.20 -12.01 -0.56
CA PRO A 67 -8.60 -11.50 -1.77
C PRO A 67 -8.90 -10.01 -1.96
N ILE A 68 -7.87 -9.25 -2.32
CA ILE A 68 -7.98 -7.82 -2.65
C ILE A 68 -7.46 -7.64 -4.09
N GLU A 69 -8.34 -7.19 -4.97
CA GLU A 69 -8.06 -6.97 -6.39
C GLU A 69 -7.97 -5.47 -6.67
N ILE A 70 -7.03 -5.08 -7.53
CA ILE A 70 -6.81 -3.68 -7.89
C ILE A 70 -6.76 -3.58 -9.40
N THR A 71 -7.75 -2.91 -9.97
CA THR A 71 -7.85 -2.60 -11.39
C THR A 71 -7.43 -1.16 -11.60
N ARG A 72 -6.43 -0.94 -12.45
CA ARG A 72 -5.98 0.41 -12.81
C ARG A 72 -6.16 0.64 -14.29
N HIS A 73 -6.71 1.80 -14.61
CA HIS A 73 -6.94 2.27 -15.97
C HIS A 73 -6.21 3.59 -16.19
N ASN A 74 -6.09 4.03 -17.46
CA ASN A 74 -5.32 5.24 -17.81
C ASN A 74 -6.20 6.47 -18.06
N ASP A 75 -7.51 6.30 -18.04
CA ASP A 75 -8.48 7.39 -18.21
C ASP A 75 -8.52 8.24 -16.93
N PRO A 76 -8.25 9.57 -16.99
CA PRO A 76 -8.36 10.44 -15.83
C PRO A 76 -9.82 10.65 -15.37
N ASP A 77 -10.78 10.63 -16.30
CA ASP A 77 -12.19 10.89 -15.98
C ASP A 77 -12.98 9.59 -15.74
N GLY A 78 -12.31 8.45 -15.85
CA GLY A 78 -12.91 7.15 -15.61
C GLY A 78 -13.23 6.89 -14.13
N PRO A 79 -13.91 5.77 -13.85
CA PRO A 79 -14.48 5.48 -12.53
C PRO A 79 -13.42 5.33 -11.43
N SER A 80 -13.77 5.80 -10.24
CA SER A 80 -13.00 5.57 -9.00
C SER A 80 -13.92 4.89 -7.99
N LEU A 81 -13.92 3.56 -7.98
CA LEU A 81 -14.90 2.76 -7.24
C LEU A 81 -14.22 1.74 -6.33
N LEU A 82 -14.81 1.56 -5.15
CA LEU A 82 -14.47 0.49 -4.21
C LEU A 82 -15.65 -0.47 -4.10
N HIS A 83 -15.43 -1.71 -4.52
CA HIS A 83 -16.39 -2.79 -4.52
C HIS A 83 -16.13 -3.76 -3.36
N ILE A 84 -17.18 -4.05 -2.61
CA ILE A 84 -17.15 -4.98 -1.47
C ILE A 84 -18.13 -6.10 -1.76
N TYR A 85 -17.63 -7.33 -1.68
CA TYR A 85 -18.39 -8.54 -1.88
C TYR A 85 -18.61 -9.20 -0.53
N THR A 86 -19.86 -9.58 -0.25
CA THR A 86 -20.22 -10.27 0.98
C THR A 86 -20.89 -11.60 0.65
N ALA A 87 -20.47 -12.67 1.30
CA ALA A 87 -21.18 -13.94 1.24
C ALA A 87 -22.40 -13.86 2.16
N THR A 88 -23.60 -13.75 1.59
CA THR A 88 -24.84 -13.94 2.37
C THR A 88 -24.88 -15.39 2.86
N LYS A 89 -25.21 -15.61 4.14
CA LYS A 89 -25.40 -16.93 4.77
C LYS A 89 -26.35 -17.90 4.05
N THR A 90 -27.03 -17.45 2.99
CA THR A 90 -28.01 -18.21 2.20
C THR A 90 -27.43 -18.81 0.90
N GLN A 91 -26.12 -18.73 0.66
CA GLN A 91 -25.50 -19.53 -0.41
C GLN A 91 -24.92 -20.82 0.16
N PRO A 92 -25.32 -22.00 -0.35
CA PRO A 92 -24.76 -23.25 0.12
C PRO A 92 -23.28 -23.27 -0.18
N THR A 93 -22.50 -23.33 0.90
CA THR A 93 -21.08 -23.66 0.89
C THR A 93 -20.91 -24.93 0.06
N GLN A 94 -20.36 -24.82 -1.15
CA GLN A 94 -19.83 -25.97 -1.85
C GLN A 94 -18.60 -26.42 -1.07
N SER A 95 -18.84 -27.32 -0.10
CA SER A 95 -17.84 -28.14 0.53
C SER A 95 -17.26 -29.08 -0.52
N SER A 96 -16.16 -28.69 -1.17
CA SER A 96 -15.31 -29.61 -1.91
C SER A 96 -14.44 -30.39 -0.92
N THR A 97 -15.07 -31.37 -0.26
CA THR A 97 -14.37 -32.52 0.27
C THR A 97 -14.12 -33.45 -0.90
N ASP A 98 -12.90 -33.45 -1.44
CA ASP A 98 -12.26 -34.66 -1.99
C ASP A 98 -10.78 -34.37 -2.26
N SER A 99 -9.93 -35.24 -1.74
CA SER A 99 -8.49 -35.34 -2.02
C SER A 99 -8.23 -36.76 -2.56
N PRO A 100 -7.09 -37.08 -3.20
CA PRO A 100 -5.99 -36.24 -3.64
C PRO A 100 -5.62 -36.47 -5.13
N THR A 101 -5.36 -35.41 -5.90
CA THR A 101 -4.44 -35.52 -7.04
C THR A 101 -3.64 -34.23 -7.14
N ALA A 102 -2.32 -34.38 -7.14
CA ALA A 102 -1.35 -33.30 -7.02
C ALA A 102 -1.53 -32.24 -8.12
N GLN A 103 -2.08 -31.08 -7.76
CA GLN A 103 -1.95 -29.84 -8.54
C GLN A 103 -1.69 -28.68 -7.58
N GLN A 104 -0.74 -27.84 -8.01
CA GLN A 104 -0.03 -26.80 -7.28
C GLN A 104 -0.94 -25.85 -6.47
N PRO A 105 -0.45 -25.30 -5.34
CA PRO A 105 -1.19 -24.30 -4.58
C PRO A 105 -1.46 -23.07 -5.45
N ALA A 106 -2.74 -22.80 -5.71
CA ALA A 106 -3.20 -21.60 -6.39
C ALA A 106 -2.81 -20.38 -5.56
N THR A 107 -1.78 -19.67 -6.04
CA THR A 107 -1.42 -18.35 -5.54
C THR A 107 -2.47 -17.35 -6.02
N PRO A 108 -2.99 -16.45 -5.16
CA PRO A 108 -3.87 -15.39 -5.61
C PRO A 108 -3.16 -14.55 -6.68
N PRO A 109 -3.83 -14.15 -7.78
CA PRO A 109 -3.17 -13.48 -8.89
C PRO A 109 -2.54 -12.16 -8.44
N PRO A 110 -1.31 -11.85 -8.88
CA PRO A 110 -0.65 -10.59 -8.52
C PRO A 110 -1.37 -9.41 -9.19
N SER A 111 -1.66 -8.39 -8.40
CA SER A 111 -2.27 -7.14 -8.83
C SER A 111 -1.30 -6.37 -9.74
N GLY A 112 -1.58 -6.30 -11.04
CA GLY A 112 -0.72 -5.65 -12.02
C GLY A 112 -1.45 -5.21 -13.28
N THR A 113 -1.13 -3.99 -13.72
CA THR A 113 -1.30 -3.44 -15.08
C THR A 113 -1.06 -4.49 -16.17
N PRO A 114 -1.73 -4.38 -17.32
CA PRO A 114 -2.42 -5.50 -17.99
C PRO A 114 -1.57 -6.78 -18.02
N ASN A 115 -1.87 -7.70 -17.10
CA ASN A 115 -1.29 -9.04 -17.08
C ASN A 115 -2.09 -9.95 -18.03
N ALA A 116 -1.41 -10.62 -18.96
CA ALA A 116 -1.98 -11.56 -19.94
C ALA A 116 -2.62 -12.83 -19.33
N ARG A 117 -2.61 -12.99 -17.99
CA ARG A 117 -3.32 -14.06 -17.27
C ARG A 117 -4.76 -13.69 -16.86
N ASN A 118 -5.19 -12.45 -17.08
CA ASN A 118 -6.49 -11.96 -16.62
C ASN A 118 -7.66 -12.20 -17.61
N THR A 119 -7.54 -13.16 -18.53
CA THR A 119 -8.44 -13.30 -19.68
C THR A 119 -9.39 -14.50 -19.65
N LEU A 120 -9.42 -15.33 -18.61
CA LEU A 120 -10.18 -16.58 -18.71
C LEU A 120 -11.46 -16.70 -17.88
N THR A 121 -11.84 -15.71 -17.09
CA THR A 121 -13.25 -15.48 -16.68
C THR A 121 -13.32 -14.19 -15.86
N PRO A 122 -14.10 -13.17 -16.27
CA PRO A 122 -14.46 -12.11 -15.35
C PRO A 122 -15.26 -12.74 -14.20
N ASP A 123 -14.91 -12.41 -12.96
CA ASP A 123 -15.75 -12.74 -11.82
C ASP A 123 -17.05 -11.92 -11.95
N THR A 124 -18.08 -12.56 -12.53
CA THR A 124 -19.40 -11.96 -12.80
C THR A 124 -20.23 -11.78 -11.53
N SER A 125 -19.68 -12.06 -10.35
CA SER A 125 -20.40 -11.78 -9.10
C SER A 125 -20.72 -10.29 -8.99
N LYS A 126 -21.97 -9.98 -8.65
CA LYS A 126 -22.41 -8.60 -8.44
C LYS A 126 -21.84 -8.12 -7.09
N PRO A 127 -21.19 -6.95 -7.02
CA PRO A 127 -20.72 -6.42 -5.75
C PRO A 127 -21.92 -6.09 -4.85
N THR A 128 -21.82 -6.43 -3.55
CA THR A 128 -22.87 -6.13 -2.57
C THR A 128 -22.93 -4.64 -2.29
N HIS A 129 -21.75 -4.02 -2.12
CA HIS A 129 -21.62 -2.59 -1.90
C HIS A 129 -20.62 -1.99 -2.87
N THR A 130 -20.98 -0.84 -3.42
CA THR A 130 -20.11 -0.02 -4.25
C THR A 130 -20.04 1.36 -3.62
N ILE A 131 -18.81 1.82 -3.36
CA ILE A 131 -18.52 3.14 -2.80
C ILE A 131 -17.79 3.92 -3.88
N ASP A 132 -18.31 5.10 -4.23
CA ASP A 132 -17.57 6.06 -5.04
C ASP A 132 -16.48 6.70 -4.16
N ILE A 133 -15.24 6.60 -4.61
CA ILE A 133 -14.05 7.09 -3.89
C ILE A 133 -13.38 8.24 -4.63
N ARG A 134 -14.03 8.80 -5.65
CA ARG A 134 -13.55 9.99 -6.37
C ARG A 134 -13.62 11.22 -5.47
N ASP A 135 -12.57 12.03 -5.49
CA ASP A 135 -12.43 13.27 -4.73
C ASP A 135 -12.52 13.12 -3.20
N GLN A 136 -12.46 11.89 -2.68
CA GLN A 136 -12.46 11.62 -1.24
C GLN A 136 -11.04 11.53 -0.67
N GLN A 137 -10.90 11.78 0.63
CA GLN A 137 -9.65 11.51 1.35
C GLN A 137 -9.54 10.05 1.77
N GLU A 138 -8.32 9.56 2.00
CA GLU A 138 -8.06 8.19 2.44
C GLU A 138 -8.77 7.81 3.76
N SER A 139 -8.96 8.76 4.67
CA SER A 139 -9.69 8.57 5.93
C SER A 139 -11.19 8.43 5.70
N GLU A 140 -11.76 9.26 4.83
CA GLU A 140 -13.19 9.22 4.50
C GLU A 140 -13.57 7.90 3.81
N ILE A 141 -12.70 7.42 2.90
CA ILE A 141 -12.87 6.12 2.25
C ILE A 141 -12.83 4.99 3.30
N LEU A 142 -11.94 5.09 4.30
CA LEU A 142 -11.85 4.14 5.38
C LEU A 142 -13.12 4.13 6.24
N ASP A 143 -13.61 5.30 6.62
CA ASP A 143 -14.83 5.46 7.41
C ASP A 143 -16.05 4.93 6.65
N ALA A 144 -16.13 5.19 5.33
CA ALA A 144 -17.17 4.62 4.48
C ALA A 144 -17.09 3.09 4.41
N LEU A 145 -15.88 2.51 4.32
CA LEU A 145 -15.68 1.06 4.36
C LEU A 145 -16.14 0.48 5.70
N VAL A 146 -15.73 1.10 6.82
CA VAL A 146 -16.11 0.68 8.18
C VAL A 146 -17.62 0.78 8.36
N ALA A 147 -18.25 1.88 7.92
CA ALA A 147 -19.69 2.08 8.03
C ALA A 147 -20.50 1.03 7.24
N ARG A 148 -20.00 0.58 6.09
CA ARG A 148 -20.67 -0.45 5.26
C ARG A 148 -20.43 -1.87 5.74
N THR A 149 -19.26 -2.16 6.29
CA THR A 149 -18.86 -3.52 6.68
C THR A 149 -19.03 -3.79 8.17
N GLY A 150 -19.10 -2.78 9.02
CA GLY A 150 -19.05 -2.93 10.48
C GLY A 150 -17.69 -3.44 10.97
N ALA A 151 -16.60 -3.15 10.25
CA ALA A 151 -15.26 -3.57 10.61
C ALA A 151 -14.76 -2.91 11.91
N GLU A 152 -14.02 -3.66 12.71
CA GLU A 152 -13.46 -3.17 13.97
C GLU A 152 -12.01 -2.70 13.79
N GLN A 153 -11.69 -1.50 14.30
CA GLN A 153 -10.32 -0.98 14.28
C GLN A 153 -9.51 -1.49 15.46
N ILE A 154 -8.33 -2.03 15.19
CA ILE A 154 -7.40 -2.49 16.21
C ILE A 154 -6.56 -1.32 16.70
N GLN A 155 -6.50 -1.15 18.02
CA GLN A 155 -5.57 -0.22 18.64
C GLN A 155 -4.17 -0.84 18.78
N PRO A 156 -3.10 -0.06 18.58
CA PRO A 156 -1.74 -0.54 18.79
C PRO A 156 -1.50 -0.99 20.24
N THR A 157 -0.69 -2.02 20.41
CA THR A 157 -0.25 -2.53 21.72
C THR A 157 0.87 -1.64 22.27
N GLU A 158 1.07 -1.63 23.59
CA GLU A 158 2.13 -0.83 24.24
C GLU A 158 3.54 -1.11 23.69
N LEU A 159 3.86 -2.38 23.40
CA LEU A 159 5.14 -2.76 22.79
C LEU A 159 5.31 -2.16 21.39
N GLU A 160 4.26 -2.20 20.56
CA GLU A 160 4.30 -1.63 19.21
C GLU A 160 4.47 -0.11 19.25
N LEU A 161 3.88 0.55 20.25
CA LEU A 161 4.05 1.98 20.48
C LEU A 161 5.48 2.33 20.87
N GLN A 162 6.14 1.49 21.65
CA GLN A 162 7.57 1.67 21.98
C GLN A 162 8.44 1.49 20.73
N GLU A 163 8.22 0.43 19.95
CA GLU A 163 8.93 0.19 18.69
C GLU A 163 8.74 1.34 17.69
N LEU A 164 7.54 1.92 17.61
CA LEU A 164 7.27 3.10 16.77
C LEU A 164 8.08 4.32 17.22
N LYS A 165 8.17 4.56 18.54
CA LYS A 165 8.97 5.66 19.10
C LYS A 165 10.46 5.48 18.79
N GLU A 166 10.99 4.28 18.97
CA GLU A 166 12.39 3.99 18.64
C GLU A 166 12.71 4.24 17.16
N ILE A 167 11.78 3.88 16.25
CA ILE A 167 11.91 4.15 14.82
C ILE A 167 11.88 5.66 14.54
N GLU A 168 11.03 6.41 15.22
CA GLU A 168 10.90 7.86 15.06
C GLU A 168 12.17 8.59 15.54
N GLU A 169 12.67 8.26 16.74
CA GLU A 169 13.93 8.80 17.27
C GLU A 169 15.11 8.49 16.34
N PHE A 170 15.17 7.27 15.80
CA PHE A 170 16.21 6.91 14.84
C PHE A 170 16.11 7.70 13.53
N LYS A 171 14.90 7.95 13.03
CA LYS A 171 14.68 8.77 11.83
C LYS A 171 15.15 10.19 12.08
N GLU A 172 14.77 10.81 13.20
CA GLU A 172 15.20 12.15 13.55
C GLU A 172 16.73 12.28 13.56
N ARG A 173 17.42 11.31 14.20
CA ARG A 173 18.89 11.26 14.19
C ARG A 173 19.45 11.10 12.77
N SER A 174 18.87 10.19 11.99
CA SER A 174 19.31 9.96 10.61
C SER A 174 19.11 11.17 9.70
N GLU A 175 18.09 11.99 9.95
CA GLU A 175 17.86 13.22 9.19
C GLU A 175 18.89 14.30 9.53
N LYS A 176 19.26 14.44 10.81
CA LYS A 176 20.37 15.32 11.24
C LYS A 176 21.67 14.93 10.55
N ASP A 177 22.05 13.65 10.62
CA ASP A 177 23.25 13.11 9.95
C ASP A 177 23.21 13.36 8.44
N ARG A 178 22.03 13.18 7.80
CA ARG A 178 21.84 13.41 6.36
C ARG A 178 22.08 14.87 5.98
N VAL A 179 21.62 15.81 6.80
CA VAL A 179 21.81 17.25 6.56
C VAL A 179 23.28 17.63 6.69
N GLU A 180 23.95 17.21 7.76
CA GLU A 180 25.37 17.49 8.00
C GLU A 180 26.26 16.97 6.85
N VAL A 181 26.05 15.72 6.43
CA VAL A 181 26.80 15.13 5.32
C VAL A 181 26.53 15.88 4.01
N ARG A 182 25.26 16.25 3.76
CA ARG A 182 24.89 17.02 2.57
C ARG A 182 25.60 18.38 2.54
N GLU A 183 25.67 19.08 3.66
CA GLU A 183 26.36 20.37 3.77
C GLU A 183 27.85 20.24 3.54
N LYS A 184 28.48 19.23 4.14
CA LYS A 184 29.90 18.94 3.94
C LYS A 184 30.21 18.70 2.46
N LEU A 185 29.45 17.81 1.80
CA LEU A 185 29.64 17.50 0.39
C LEU A 185 29.40 18.71 -0.52
N LEU A 186 28.46 19.60 -0.16
CA LEU A 186 28.23 20.83 -0.90
C LEU A 186 29.41 21.81 -0.77
N LYS A 187 29.97 21.95 0.44
CA LYS A 187 31.17 22.77 0.67
C LYS A 187 32.37 22.25 -0.12
N GLU A 188 32.65 20.95 -0.03
CA GLU A 188 33.74 20.31 -0.79
C GLU A 188 33.54 20.49 -2.31
N ARG A 189 32.31 20.33 -2.81
CA ARG A 189 32.00 20.57 -4.23
C ARG A 189 32.22 22.03 -4.63
N ARG A 190 31.78 22.98 -3.81
CA ARG A 190 31.96 24.42 -4.07
C ARG A 190 33.43 24.82 -4.05
N GLU A 191 34.21 24.31 -3.10
CA GLU A 191 35.65 24.53 -3.03
C GLU A 191 36.36 23.93 -4.26
N ALA A 192 35.99 22.72 -4.68
CA ALA A 192 36.51 22.11 -5.88
C ALA A 192 36.17 22.91 -7.15
N GLU A 193 34.95 23.43 -7.27
CA GLU A 193 34.54 24.30 -8.37
C GLU A 193 35.33 25.63 -8.37
N MET A 194 35.54 26.25 -7.20
CA MET A 194 36.34 27.47 -7.06
C MET A 194 37.82 27.23 -7.44
N LEU A 195 38.41 26.12 -6.99
CA LEU A 195 39.79 25.77 -7.33
C LEU A 195 39.96 25.48 -8.82
N LYS A 196 38.98 24.86 -9.47
CA LYS A 196 38.98 24.64 -10.93
C LYS A 196 38.96 25.96 -11.70
N LEU A 197 38.10 26.90 -11.30
CA LEU A 197 38.08 28.25 -11.87
C LEU A 197 39.41 28.97 -11.67
N ALA A 198 40.01 28.87 -10.48
CA ALA A 198 41.31 29.48 -10.18
C ALA A 198 42.47 28.85 -10.98
N ARG A 199 42.38 27.57 -11.35
CA ARG A 199 43.34 26.88 -12.21
C ARG A 199 43.20 27.22 -13.69
N GLY A 200 42.22 28.04 -14.07
CA GLY A 200 41.99 28.46 -15.47
C GLY A 200 41.26 27.42 -16.31
N GLU A 201 40.74 26.35 -15.70
CA GLU A 201 39.83 25.41 -16.38
C GLU A 201 38.45 26.06 -16.46
N LEU A 202 38.13 26.67 -17.61
CA LEU A 202 36.78 27.18 -17.87
C LEU A 202 35.78 26.01 -17.83
N PRO A 203 34.62 26.17 -17.18
CA PRO A 203 33.59 25.15 -17.23
C PRO A 203 33.16 24.96 -18.68
N THR A 204 33.41 23.78 -19.25
CA THR A 204 32.88 23.40 -20.56
C THR A 204 31.36 23.40 -20.47
N ALA A 205 30.74 24.41 -21.07
CA ALA A 205 29.29 24.47 -21.23
C ALA A 205 28.86 23.31 -22.14
N ASN A 206 28.07 22.39 -21.57
CA ASN A 206 27.26 21.39 -22.29
C ASN A 206 25.90 21.33 -21.61
#